data_AF-G2QX39-F1
#
_entry.id   AF-G2QX39-F1
#
_cell.length_a   1.000
_cell.length_b   1.000
_cell.length_c   1.000
_cell.angle_alpha   90.00
_cell.angle_beta   90.00
_cell.angle_gamma   90.00
#
_symmetry.space_group_name_H-M   'P 1'
#
loop_
_entity.id
_entity.type
_entity.pdbx_description
1 polymer ?
#
loop_
_entity_poly.entity_id
_entity_poly.type
_entity_poly.pdbx_seq_one_letter_code
_entity_poly.pdbx_strand_id
1 'polypeptide(L)'
;MDEFEYMQDVVGQLPFLKTYSHLLLAFPLRDDDSVREEARECLRTASLRLTEAFPWLAAKVVQRSNGPGRSDSFHLEPCERWSPPNPIIRFKDCSNAMPSYEELVGARGPASTLPGELLAPRKAFPESYNETEQDPAPVIALQANFVRGGLLLDCAAQHNFVDMSGIEQCYSLLATALRGEPFPSDAIAQGNMDRRNLVPLLQADEPVLDHGQFVRPGPDNMPPPPAEPESPFSWRYFRFSPAKLAALKAMATPPTTETETGASSAPPYVSTNDALTAFCWQRVIAARLARRQTPEAVAKFCRAVDARRSMGVPAGYMGDLVTIATTTLGFRELAEAPLADIAGRLRRDLTAVNNRDYVRSFATWIQRTADKTTIAYGGRFNPDTDIGSSSWAHVKLAKVAFGPLGRPSLIRRPDFVPLRSDIYFMPQTENGDIDALLCFNQADFDGLMADEMWTAFADYIG
;
A
#
# COMPACT_ATOMS: atom_id res chain seq x y z
N MET A 1 -23.05 -20.10 -14.53
CA MET A 1 -22.13 -18.97 -14.74
C MET A 1 -21.72 -18.56 -13.35
N ASP A 2 -20.44 -18.62 -13.04
CA ASP A 2 -19.96 -18.31 -11.69
C ASP A 2 -20.18 -16.81 -11.44
N GLU A 3 -20.87 -16.47 -10.34
CA GLU A 3 -21.55 -15.17 -10.12
C GLU A 3 -20.58 -13.98 -10.25
N PHE A 4 -19.32 -14.20 -9.94
CA PHE A 4 -18.28 -13.17 -9.85
C PHE A 4 -17.15 -13.32 -10.89
N GLU A 5 -17.33 -14.06 -11.99
CA GLU A 5 -16.30 -14.20 -13.04
C GLU A 5 -15.82 -12.85 -13.60
N TYR A 6 -16.69 -11.84 -13.65
CA TYR A 6 -16.37 -10.49 -14.11
C TYR A 6 -15.40 -9.74 -13.18
N MET A 7 -15.13 -10.25 -11.98
CA MET A 7 -14.17 -9.68 -11.02
C MET A 7 -12.76 -10.25 -11.16
N GLN A 8 -12.53 -11.13 -12.13
CA GLN A 8 -11.20 -11.67 -12.39
C GLN A 8 -10.40 -10.72 -13.31
N ASP A 9 -9.20 -10.34 -12.88
CA ASP A 9 -8.20 -9.65 -13.69
C ASP A 9 -6.86 -10.38 -13.65
N VAL A 10 -5.96 -9.98 -14.55
CA VAL A 10 -4.68 -10.65 -14.78
C VAL A 10 -3.64 -10.37 -13.69
N VAL A 11 -3.58 -9.13 -13.19
CA VAL A 11 -2.58 -8.72 -12.19
C VAL A 11 -2.90 -9.36 -10.84
N GLY A 12 -4.20 -9.39 -10.48
CA GLY A 12 -4.75 -10.10 -9.35
C GLY A 12 -4.54 -11.61 -9.38
N GLN A 13 -4.00 -12.22 -10.44
CA GLN A 13 -3.62 -13.64 -10.41
C GLN A 13 -2.22 -13.92 -9.85
N LEU A 14 -1.49 -12.90 -9.40
CA LEU A 14 -0.15 -13.06 -8.85
C LEU A 14 -0.20 -13.67 -7.43
N PRO A 15 0.40 -14.86 -7.19
CA PRO A 15 0.27 -15.55 -5.91
C PRO A 15 0.87 -14.81 -4.71
N PHE A 16 1.87 -13.95 -4.90
CA PHE A 16 2.46 -13.18 -3.80
C PHE A 16 1.49 -12.13 -3.22
N LEU A 17 0.43 -11.78 -3.95
CA LEU A 17 -0.64 -10.90 -3.48
C LEU A 17 -1.70 -11.66 -2.64
N LYS A 18 -1.55 -12.98 -2.43
CA LYS A 18 -2.40 -13.75 -1.51
C LYS A 18 -2.12 -13.38 -0.06
N THR A 19 -2.68 -12.24 0.35
CA THR A 19 -2.49 -11.57 1.64
C THR A 19 -3.55 -10.47 1.80
N TYR A 20 -3.47 -9.66 2.86
CA TYR A 20 -4.31 -8.47 3.02
C TYR A 20 -3.48 -7.19 3.16
N SER A 21 -4.02 -6.13 2.57
CA SER A 21 -3.65 -4.74 2.82
C SER A 21 -4.57 -4.15 3.88
N HIS A 22 -4.02 -3.33 4.77
CA HIS A 22 -4.74 -2.75 5.90
C HIS A 22 -4.58 -1.24 5.96
N LEU A 23 -5.67 -0.57 6.31
CA LEU A 23 -5.67 0.83 6.68
C LEU A 23 -6.62 1.00 7.87
N LEU A 24 -6.15 1.69 8.91
CA LEU A 24 -6.88 1.94 10.15
C LEU A 24 -7.15 3.43 10.28
N LEU A 25 -8.40 3.77 10.60
CA LEU A 25 -8.88 5.13 10.86
C LEU A 25 -9.25 5.27 12.34
N ALA A 26 -8.80 6.33 13.01
CA ALA A 26 -9.15 6.61 14.41
C ALA A 26 -10.13 7.78 14.51
N PHE A 27 -11.25 7.58 15.21
CA PHE A 27 -12.33 8.56 15.40
C PHE A 27 -12.54 8.85 16.89
N PRO A 28 -12.82 10.11 17.26
CA PRO A 28 -13.28 10.42 18.61
C PRO A 28 -14.68 9.84 18.80
N LEU A 29 -14.94 9.25 19.96
CA LEU A 29 -16.25 8.69 20.30
C LEU A 29 -16.43 8.79 21.80
N ARG A 30 -17.55 9.34 22.26
CA ARG A 30 -17.80 9.47 23.70
C ARG A 30 -17.87 8.09 24.37
N ASP A 31 -17.31 8.00 25.57
CA ASP A 31 -17.44 6.85 26.47
C ASP A 31 -18.84 6.80 27.09
N ASP A 32 -19.81 6.47 26.24
CA ASP A 32 -21.22 6.37 26.57
C ASP A 32 -21.80 5.15 25.84
N ASP A 33 -22.42 4.24 26.58
CA ASP A 33 -22.92 2.98 26.02
C ASP A 33 -23.96 3.21 24.91
N SER A 34 -24.80 4.25 25.03
CA SER A 34 -25.79 4.57 24.01
C SER A 34 -25.13 5.07 22.71
N VAL A 35 -24.08 5.87 22.83
CA VAL A 35 -23.30 6.36 21.67
C VAL A 35 -22.53 5.22 21.01
N ARG A 36 -21.98 4.30 21.79
CA ARG A 36 -21.26 3.12 21.26
C ARG A 36 -22.20 2.18 20.52
N GLU A 37 -23.40 1.95 21.04
CA GLU A 37 -24.41 1.13 20.37
C GLU A 37 -24.99 1.81 19.12
N GLU A 38 -25.19 3.14 19.14
CA GLU A 38 -25.55 3.89 17.93
C GLU A 38 -24.47 3.75 16.85
N ALA A 39 -23.19 3.96 17.20
CA ALA A 39 -22.08 3.80 16.27
C ALA A 39 -22.00 2.37 15.69
N ARG A 40 -22.24 1.35 16.53
CA ARG A 40 -22.31 -0.05 16.10
C ARG A 40 -23.39 -0.25 15.06
N GLU A 41 -24.61 0.24 15.33
CA GLU A 41 -25.75 0.06 14.45
C GLU A 41 -25.59 0.83 13.13
N CYS A 42 -25.09 2.06 13.17
CA CYS A 42 -24.78 2.85 11.99
C CYS A 42 -23.73 2.16 11.10
N LEU A 43 -22.64 1.66 11.69
CA LEU A 43 -21.59 0.94 10.97
C LEU A 43 -22.10 -0.38 10.38
N ARG A 44 -22.92 -1.12 11.14
CA ARG A 44 -23.56 -2.35 10.67
C ARG A 44 -24.42 -2.07 9.45
N THR A 45 -25.32 -1.10 9.54
CA THR A 45 -26.21 -0.70 8.45
C THR A 45 -25.44 -0.18 7.24
N ALA A 46 -24.43 0.67 7.46
CA ALA A 46 -23.60 1.20 6.38
C ALA A 46 -22.81 0.10 5.65
N SER A 47 -22.28 -0.89 6.38
CA SER A 47 -21.59 -2.04 5.79
C SER A 47 -22.52 -2.92 4.96
N LEU A 48 -23.76 -3.12 5.39
CA LEU A 48 -24.77 -3.88 4.63
C LEU A 48 -25.14 -3.16 3.34
N ARG A 49 -25.37 -1.83 3.39
CA ARG A 49 -25.63 -1.01 2.20
C ARG A 49 -24.46 -1.06 1.21
N LEU A 50 -23.23 -1.07 1.71
CA LEU A 50 -22.04 -1.22 0.87
C LEU A 50 -22.06 -2.56 0.14
N THR A 51 -22.25 -3.68 0.86
CA THR A 51 -22.26 -5.01 0.24
C THR A 51 -23.49 -5.26 -0.64
N GLU A 52 -24.61 -4.58 -0.40
CA GLU A 52 -25.78 -4.63 -1.28
C GLU A 52 -25.49 -3.98 -2.64
N ALA A 53 -24.79 -2.84 -2.65
CA ALA A 53 -24.40 -2.17 -3.90
C ALA A 53 -23.20 -2.82 -4.60
N PHE A 54 -22.36 -3.56 -3.86
CA PHE A 54 -21.17 -4.25 -4.35
C PHE A 54 -21.08 -5.68 -3.79
N PRO A 55 -21.92 -6.62 -4.26
CA PRO A 55 -22.03 -7.96 -3.68
C PRO A 55 -20.71 -8.74 -3.63
N TRP A 56 -19.81 -8.51 -4.59
CA TRP A 56 -18.50 -9.14 -4.65
C TRP A 56 -17.59 -8.79 -3.45
N LEU A 57 -17.84 -7.69 -2.73
CA LEU A 57 -17.12 -7.35 -1.50
C LEU A 57 -17.42 -8.30 -0.34
N ALA A 58 -18.60 -8.95 -0.36
CA ALA A 58 -19.00 -9.96 0.62
C ALA A 58 -18.65 -11.40 0.18
N ALA A 59 -17.98 -11.57 -0.95
CA ALA A 59 -17.55 -12.87 -1.44
C ALA A 59 -16.36 -13.42 -0.64
N LYS A 60 -16.13 -14.74 -0.75
CA LYS A 60 -14.90 -15.39 -0.34
C LYS A 60 -13.96 -15.56 -1.55
N VAL A 61 -12.66 -15.38 -1.32
CA VAL A 61 -11.60 -15.69 -2.26
C VAL A 61 -11.27 -17.17 -2.15
N VAL A 62 -11.24 -17.87 -3.28
CA VAL A 62 -10.88 -19.29 -3.38
C VAL A 62 -9.75 -19.49 -4.38
N GLN A 63 -8.90 -20.49 -4.11
CA GLN A 63 -7.89 -20.94 -5.04
C GLN A 63 -8.39 -22.14 -5.85
N ARG A 64 -8.23 -22.09 -7.17
CA ARG A 64 -8.54 -23.20 -8.08
C ARG A 64 -7.27 -23.65 -8.78
N SER A 65 -6.98 -24.95 -8.67
CA SER A 65 -5.78 -25.54 -9.25
C SER A 65 -5.85 -25.57 -10.77
N ASN A 66 -4.76 -25.15 -11.42
CA ASN A 66 -4.60 -25.17 -12.87
C ASN A 66 -3.79 -26.38 -13.37
N GLY A 67 -3.53 -27.35 -12.49
CA GLY A 67 -2.72 -28.53 -12.78
C GLY A 67 -1.21 -28.31 -12.62
N PRO A 68 -0.40 -29.36 -12.83
CA PRO A 68 1.04 -29.32 -12.56
C PRO A 68 1.77 -28.27 -13.40
N GLY A 69 2.72 -27.55 -12.78
CA GLY A 69 3.58 -26.57 -13.46
C GLY A 69 2.87 -25.24 -13.81
N ARG A 70 1.66 -25.02 -13.32
CA ARG A 70 0.91 -23.77 -13.47
C ARG A 70 0.50 -23.27 -12.09
N SER A 71 0.58 -21.97 -11.87
CA SER A 71 0.09 -21.40 -10.61
C SER A 71 -1.43 -21.54 -10.53
N ASP A 72 -1.94 -21.74 -9.32
CA ASP A 72 -3.37 -21.66 -9.04
C ASP A 72 -3.93 -20.30 -9.45
N SER A 73 -5.24 -20.26 -9.69
CA SER A 73 -5.97 -19.04 -10.01
C SER A 73 -6.87 -18.64 -8.85
N PHE A 74 -7.05 -17.34 -8.68
CA PHE A 74 -7.86 -16.75 -7.62
C PHE A 74 -9.23 -16.36 -8.18
N HIS A 75 -10.28 -16.85 -7.53
CA HIS A 75 -11.67 -16.63 -7.89
C HIS A 75 -12.46 -16.12 -6.70
N LEU A 76 -13.62 -15.53 -6.97
CA LEU A 76 -14.58 -15.14 -5.94
C LEU A 76 -15.76 -16.10 -5.97
N GLU A 77 -16.19 -16.54 -4.80
CA GLU A 77 -17.40 -17.34 -4.60
C GLU A 77 -18.30 -16.70 -3.54
N PRO A 78 -19.62 -16.88 -3.61
CA PRO A 78 -20.52 -16.47 -2.54
C PRO A 78 -20.11 -17.05 -1.19
N CYS A 79 -20.37 -16.31 -0.11
CA CYS A 79 -20.12 -16.78 1.26
C CYS A 79 -21.33 -16.49 2.15
N GLU A 80 -22.02 -17.53 2.60
CA GLU A 80 -23.21 -17.43 3.47
C GLU A 80 -22.94 -16.65 4.77
N ARG A 81 -21.70 -16.68 5.26
CA ARG A 81 -21.27 -15.95 6.46
C ARG A 81 -21.42 -14.44 6.34
N TRP A 82 -21.32 -13.91 5.12
CA TRP A 82 -21.40 -12.47 4.82
C TRP A 82 -22.49 -12.13 3.81
N SER A 83 -23.35 -13.10 3.47
CA SER A 83 -24.54 -12.83 2.68
C SER A 83 -25.58 -12.07 3.52
N PRO A 84 -26.35 -11.14 2.93
CA PRO A 84 -27.43 -10.46 3.64
C PRO A 84 -28.33 -11.44 4.41
N PRO A 85 -28.72 -11.14 5.66
CA PRO A 85 -28.53 -9.87 6.38
C PRO A 85 -27.21 -9.76 7.19
N ASN A 86 -26.24 -10.66 6.97
CA ASN A 86 -25.00 -10.69 7.75
C ASN A 86 -23.98 -9.66 7.24
N PRO A 87 -23.45 -8.78 8.11
CA PRO A 87 -22.48 -7.76 7.71
C PRO A 87 -21.04 -8.30 7.65
N ILE A 88 -20.19 -7.64 6.87
CA ILE A 88 -18.73 -7.87 6.82
C ILE A 88 -17.97 -7.23 7.98
N ILE A 89 -18.63 -6.42 8.81
CA ILE A 89 -18.03 -5.74 9.96
C ILE A 89 -18.12 -6.55 11.24
N ARG A 90 -17.02 -6.58 12.00
CA ARG A 90 -16.93 -7.10 13.37
C ARG A 90 -16.66 -5.98 14.34
N PHE A 91 -17.03 -6.20 15.58
CA PHE A 91 -16.89 -5.23 16.65
C PHE A 91 -16.13 -5.84 17.82
N LYS A 92 -15.22 -5.06 18.40
CA LYS A 92 -14.38 -5.48 19.52
C LYS A 92 -14.34 -4.40 20.58
N ASP A 93 -14.47 -4.79 21.84
CA ASP A 93 -14.17 -3.90 22.95
C ASP A 93 -12.69 -4.03 23.31
N CYS A 94 -11.94 -2.95 23.07
CA CYS A 94 -10.52 -2.82 23.38
C CYS A 94 -10.27 -1.81 24.51
N SER A 95 -11.30 -1.37 25.24
CA SER A 95 -11.21 -0.32 26.26
C SER A 95 -10.22 -0.64 27.38
N ASN A 96 -9.94 -1.92 27.63
CA ASN A 96 -8.96 -2.38 28.63
C ASN A 96 -7.65 -2.89 28.02
N ALA A 97 -7.61 -3.10 26.69
CA ALA A 97 -6.47 -3.69 25.99
C ALA A 97 -5.63 -2.66 25.23
N MET A 98 -6.15 -1.44 25.05
CA MET A 98 -5.52 -0.36 24.29
C MET A 98 -5.39 0.91 25.14
N PRO A 99 -4.42 1.79 24.82
CA PRO A 99 -4.44 3.17 25.28
C PRO A 99 -5.75 3.87 24.86
N SER A 100 -6.09 4.96 25.56
CA SER A 100 -7.22 5.79 25.18
C SER A 100 -7.01 6.43 23.81
N TYR A 101 -8.10 6.84 23.18
CA TYR A 101 -8.04 7.59 21.94
C TYR A 101 -7.21 8.88 22.08
N GLU A 102 -7.34 9.59 23.20
CA GLU A 102 -6.56 10.81 23.47
C GLU A 102 -5.05 10.50 23.57
N GLU A 103 -4.68 9.41 24.25
CA GLU A 103 -3.28 8.96 24.35
C GLU A 103 -2.72 8.60 22.98
N LEU A 104 -3.47 7.85 22.16
CA LEU A 104 -3.08 7.47 20.80
C LEU A 104 -2.90 8.71 19.91
N VAL A 105 -3.86 9.63 19.89
CA VAL A 105 -3.80 10.86 19.08
C VAL A 105 -2.68 11.79 19.56
N GLY A 106 -2.54 11.96 20.87
CA GLY A 106 -1.48 12.77 21.48
C GLY A 106 -0.08 12.27 21.13
N ALA A 107 0.12 10.95 21.12
CA ALA A 107 1.36 10.31 20.68
C ALA A 107 1.52 10.25 19.15
N ARG A 108 0.53 10.71 18.37
CA ARG A 108 0.45 10.59 16.90
C ARG A 108 0.43 9.13 16.41
N GLY A 109 -0.05 8.19 17.20
CA GLY A 109 -0.20 6.78 16.84
C GLY A 109 1.08 6.09 16.35
N PRO A 110 2.08 5.88 17.21
CA PRO A 110 3.24 5.05 16.91
C PRO A 110 2.86 3.63 16.51
N ALA A 111 3.66 2.98 15.65
CA ALA A 111 3.40 1.60 15.21
C ALA A 111 3.29 0.65 16.41
N SER A 112 4.22 0.75 17.37
CA SER A 112 4.29 -0.08 18.59
C SER A 112 3.03 -0.01 19.48
N THR A 113 2.21 1.04 19.33
CA THR A 113 0.96 1.21 20.08
C THR A 113 -0.27 0.67 19.36
N LEU A 114 -0.12 0.17 18.13
CA LEU A 114 -1.21 -0.26 17.26
C LEU A 114 -1.05 -1.73 16.85
N PRO A 115 -1.13 -2.69 17.80
CA PRO A 115 -0.91 -4.11 17.51
C PRO A 115 -1.94 -4.65 16.51
N GLY A 116 -1.48 -5.03 15.32
CA GLY A 116 -2.33 -5.52 14.23
C GLY A 116 -3.09 -6.79 14.58
N GLU A 117 -2.50 -7.72 15.33
CA GLU A 117 -3.19 -8.94 15.80
C GLU A 117 -4.43 -8.65 16.65
N LEU A 118 -4.43 -7.51 17.35
CA LEU A 118 -5.55 -7.09 18.19
C LEU A 118 -6.57 -6.26 17.38
N LEU A 119 -6.08 -5.32 16.56
CA LEU A 119 -6.88 -4.28 15.92
C LEU A 119 -7.43 -4.66 14.54
N ALA A 120 -6.82 -5.66 13.89
CA ALA A 120 -7.15 -6.03 12.53
C ALA A 120 -7.85 -7.41 12.45
N PRO A 121 -8.73 -7.61 11.46
CA PRO A 121 -9.50 -8.84 11.33
C PRO A 121 -8.73 -9.99 10.62
N ARG A 122 -7.60 -9.69 9.97
CA ARG A 122 -6.80 -10.61 9.12
C ARG A 122 -5.30 -10.34 9.28
N LYS A 123 -4.49 -11.28 8.81
CA LYS A 123 -3.04 -11.12 8.65
C LYS A 123 -2.72 -10.11 7.55
N ALA A 124 -1.57 -9.45 7.61
CA ALA A 124 -1.15 -8.48 6.61
C ALA A 124 0.06 -8.93 5.78
N PHE A 125 0.29 -8.27 4.65
CA PHE A 125 1.49 -8.46 3.83
C PHE A 125 2.78 -8.30 4.67
N PRO A 126 3.77 -9.21 4.57
CA PRO A 126 3.92 -10.26 3.53
C PRO A 126 3.33 -11.64 3.88
N GLU A 127 2.61 -11.77 4.99
CA GLU A 127 2.08 -13.07 5.38
C GLU A 127 0.98 -13.52 4.43
N SER A 128 1.11 -14.76 3.97
CA SER A 128 0.03 -15.45 3.29
C SER A 128 -0.93 -16.13 4.28
N TYR A 129 -2.04 -16.66 3.77
CA TYR A 129 -3.05 -17.34 4.57
C TYR A 129 -3.50 -18.64 3.91
N ASN A 130 -4.11 -19.52 4.72
CA ASN A 130 -4.77 -20.74 4.26
C ASN A 130 -6.26 -20.61 4.60
N GLU A 131 -7.08 -20.46 3.58
CA GLU A 131 -8.52 -20.43 3.70
C GLU A 131 -9.09 -21.84 3.96
N THR A 132 -10.14 -21.91 4.77
CA THR A 132 -10.92 -23.13 5.01
C THR A 132 -12.41 -22.77 4.97
N GLU A 133 -13.31 -23.75 4.92
CA GLU A 133 -14.75 -23.45 5.03
C GLU A 133 -15.13 -22.83 6.39
N GLN A 134 -14.36 -23.11 7.45
CA GLN A 134 -14.58 -22.51 8.78
C GLN A 134 -13.95 -21.12 8.92
N ASP A 135 -12.87 -20.85 8.18
CA ASP A 135 -12.20 -19.56 8.10
C ASP A 135 -12.02 -19.13 6.63
N PRO A 136 -13.13 -18.76 5.95
CA PRO A 136 -13.06 -18.32 4.56
C PRO A 136 -12.27 -17.02 4.43
N ALA A 137 -11.69 -16.77 3.25
CA ALA A 137 -10.97 -15.53 2.96
C ALA A 137 -11.91 -14.45 2.41
N PRO A 138 -12.35 -13.45 3.19
CA PRO A 138 -13.20 -12.40 2.65
C PRO A 138 -12.43 -11.52 1.65
N VAL A 139 -13.14 -10.94 0.68
CA VAL A 139 -12.57 -9.88 -0.18
C VAL A 139 -12.23 -8.65 0.65
N ILE A 140 -13.15 -8.20 1.51
CA ILE A 140 -12.87 -7.17 2.53
C ILE A 140 -13.42 -7.58 3.90
N ALA A 141 -12.75 -7.18 4.97
CA ALA A 141 -13.22 -7.33 6.34
C ALA A 141 -13.02 -6.03 7.12
N LEU A 142 -14.07 -5.56 7.78
CA LEU A 142 -14.01 -4.38 8.64
C LEU A 142 -13.96 -4.80 10.10
N GLN A 143 -13.16 -4.11 10.92
CA GLN A 143 -13.18 -4.29 12.37
C GLN A 143 -13.24 -2.93 13.08
N ALA A 144 -14.32 -2.70 13.82
CA ALA A 144 -14.48 -1.54 14.68
C ALA A 144 -14.05 -1.91 16.11
N ASN A 145 -12.96 -1.28 16.56
CA ASN A 145 -12.38 -1.49 17.88
C ASN A 145 -12.73 -0.30 18.76
N PHE A 146 -13.58 -0.49 19.75
CA PHE A 146 -13.92 0.55 20.71
C PHE A 146 -12.79 0.68 21.74
N VAL A 147 -12.30 1.89 21.93
CA VAL A 147 -11.30 2.23 22.96
C VAL A 147 -11.88 3.33 23.84
N ARG A 148 -11.26 3.61 24.99
CA ARG A 148 -11.69 4.72 25.84
C ARG A 148 -11.58 6.03 25.06
N GLY A 149 -12.69 6.74 24.88
CA GLY A 149 -12.82 8.01 24.18
C GLY A 149 -12.78 7.91 22.65
N GLY A 150 -12.87 6.71 22.06
CA GLY A 150 -12.80 6.59 20.60
C GLY A 150 -13.13 5.24 19.98
N LEU A 151 -12.99 5.21 18.65
CA LEU A 151 -13.20 4.04 17.81
C LEU A 151 -12.09 3.96 16.77
N LEU A 152 -11.44 2.79 16.67
CA LEU A 152 -10.45 2.48 15.64
C LEU A 152 -11.06 1.53 14.62
N LEU A 153 -11.26 1.99 13.39
CA LEU A 153 -11.87 1.24 12.31
C LEU A 153 -10.81 0.76 11.32
N ASP A 154 -10.50 -0.53 11.32
CA ASP A 154 -9.62 -1.17 10.34
C ASP A 154 -10.41 -1.75 9.17
N CYS A 155 -9.84 -1.64 7.96
CA CYS A 155 -10.30 -2.31 6.75
C CYS A 155 -9.16 -3.17 6.23
N ALA A 156 -9.36 -4.48 6.27
CA ALA A 156 -8.50 -5.46 5.61
C ALA A 156 -9.08 -5.75 4.22
N ALA A 157 -8.28 -5.62 3.18
CA ALA A 157 -8.70 -5.95 1.83
C ALA A 157 -7.73 -6.95 1.18
N GLN A 158 -8.29 -8.00 0.57
CA GLN A 158 -7.52 -9.07 -0.03
C GLN A 158 -6.81 -8.51 -1.28
N HIS A 159 -5.49 -8.58 -1.29
CA HIS A 159 -4.66 -7.77 -2.18
C HIS A 159 -4.72 -8.19 -3.66
N ASN A 160 -5.13 -9.43 -3.97
CA ASN A 160 -5.42 -9.85 -5.34
C ASN A 160 -6.62 -9.10 -5.94
N PHE A 161 -7.55 -8.64 -5.10
CA PHE A 161 -8.81 -8.06 -5.57
C PHE A 161 -8.97 -6.58 -5.26
N VAL A 162 -8.20 -6.01 -4.33
CA VAL A 162 -8.35 -4.62 -3.88
C VAL A 162 -6.97 -4.06 -3.49
N ASP A 163 -6.54 -3.00 -4.18
CA ASP A 163 -5.36 -2.22 -3.79
C ASP A 163 -5.73 -1.07 -2.81
N MET A 164 -4.75 -0.25 -2.41
CA MET A 164 -5.00 0.85 -1.47
C MET A 164 -5.99 1.91 -2.00
N SER A 165 -6.01 2.18 -3.31
CA SER A 165 -7.01 3.07 -3.91
C SER A 165 -8.42 2.43 -3.84
N GLY A 166 -8.52 1.12 -3.96
CA GLY A 166 -9.74 0.38 -3.68
C GLY A 166 -10.18 0.44 -2.21
N ILE A 167 -9.25 0.36 -1.26
CA ILE A 167 -9.53 0.57 0.18
C ILE A 167 -10.05 1.99 0.43
N GLU A 168 -9.46 3.02 -0.19
CA GLU A 168 -9.95 4.39 -0.14
C GLU A 168 -11.40 4.48 -0.63
N GLN A 169 -11.72 3.83 -1.75
CA GLN A 169 -13.07 3.82 -2.30
C GLN A 169 -14.07 3.11 -1.37
N CYS A 170 -13.69 1.97 -0.77
CA CYS A 170 -14.49 1.28 0.26
C CYS A 170 -14.83 2.24 1.42
N TYR A 171 -13.83 2.94 1.97
CA TYR A 171 -14.05 3.88 3.06
C TYR A 171 -14.88 5.10 2.65
N SER A 172 -14.66 5.63 1.45
CA SER A 172 -15.40 6.78 0.94
C SER A 172 -16.88 6.45 0.76
N LEU A 173 -17.20 5.26 0.25
CA LEU A 173 -18.58 4.77 0.14
C LEU A 173 -19.18 4.44 1.50
N LEU A 174 -18.42 3.83 2.41
CA LEU A 174 -18.86 3.61 3.79
C LEU A 174 -19.21 4.94 4.47
N ALA A 175 -18.40 5.97 4.28
CA ALA A 175 -18.66 7.32 4.79
C ALA A 175 -19.96 7.90 4.20
N THR A 176 -20.20 7.74 2.90
CA THR A 176 -21.46 8.14 2.24
C THR A 176 -22.67 7.42 2.84
N ALA A 177 -22.54 6.11 3.09
CA ALA A 177 -23.60 5.35 3.75
C ALA A 177 -23.87 5.82 5.19
N LEU A 178 -22.81 6.13 5.96
CA LEU A 178 -22.92 6.67 7.32
C LEU A 178 -23.55 8.06 7.38
N ARG A 179 -23.45 8.85 6.30
CA ARG A 179 -24.15 10.14 6.17
C ARG A 179 -25.62 9.99 5.73
N GLY A 180 -26.09 8.77 5.48
CA GLY A 180 -27.45 8.53 4.97
C GLY A 180 -27.64 8.92 3.50
N GLU A 181 -26.55 9.21 2.79
CA GLU A 181 -26.60 9.65 1.40
C GLU A 181 -26.70 8.45 0.44
N PRO A 182 -27.36 8.60 -0.72
CA PRO A 182 -27.31 7.58 -1.77
C PRO A 182 -25.91 7.51 -2.38
N PHE A 183 -25.49 6.31 -2.82
CA PHE A 183 -24.24 6.18 -3.56
C PHE A 183 -24.36 6.84 -4.93
N PRO A 184 -23.36 7.63 -5.37
CA PRO A 184 -23.31 8.13 -6.74
C PRO A 184 -23.37 6.99 -7.76
N SER A 185 -24.17 7.15 -8.82
CA SER A 185 -24.38 6.10 -9.83
C SER A 185 -23.10 5.73 -10.58
N ASP A 186 -22.23 6.72 -10.81
CA ASP A 186 -20.91 6.52 -11.40
C ASP A 186 -19.99 5.72 -10.46
N ALA A 187 -20.04 5.96 -9.15
CA ALA A 187 -19.28 5.17 -8.18
C ALA A 187 -19.73 3.69 -8.14
N ILE A 188 -21.04 3.43 -8.22
CA ILE A 188 -21.57 2.06 -8.33
C ILE A 188 -21.08 1.39 -9.62
N ALA A 189 -21.17 2.08 -10.75
CA ALA A 189 -20.74 1.55 -12.04
C ALA A 189 -19.22 1.26 -12.07
N GLN A 190 -18.41 2.16 -11.52
CA GLN A 190 -16.95 2.03 -11.50
C GLN A 190 -16.48 0.92 -10.55
N GLY A 191 -17.10 0.78 -9.37
CA GLY A 191 -16.76 -0.28 -8.42
C GLY A 191 -17.25 -1.68 -8.80
N ASN A 192 -18.19 -1.78 -9.75
CA ASN A 192 -18.67 -3.05 -10.33
C ASN A 192 -18.18 -3.31 -11.75
N MET A 193 -17.15 -2.58 -12.21
CA MET A 193 -16.63 -2.71 -13.57
C MET A 193 -16.11 -4.13 -13.84
N ASP A 194 -16.44 -4.68 -15.03
CA ASP A 194 -15.89 -5.95 -15.50
C ASP A 194 -14.38 -5.82 -15.72
N ARG A 195 -13.62 -6.65 -15.01
CA ARG A 195 -12.17 -6.58 -14.95
C ARG A 195 -11.48 -7.43 -16.02
N ARG A 196 -12.20 -8.38 -16.64
CA ARG A 196 -11.62 -9.40 -17.53
C ARG A 196 -10.89 -8.80 -18.74
N ASN A 197 -11.37 -7.67 -19.23
CA ASN A 197 -10.82 -6.97 -20.39
C ASN A 197 -10.36 -5.54 -20.08
N LEU A 198 -10.20 -5.20 -18.79
CA LEU A 198 -9.80 -3.85 -18.36
C LEU A 198 -8.43 -3.46 -18.92
N VAL A 199 -7.50 -4.42 -18.92
CA VAL A 199 -6.20 -4.30 -19.58
C VAL A 199 -6.20 -5.18 -20.83
N PRO A 200 -6.35 -4.60 -22.04
CA PRO A 200 -6.32 -5.38 -23.27
C PRO A 200 -4.91 -5.93 -23.50
N LEU A 201 -4.81 -7.25 -23.61
CA LEU A 201 -3.54 -7.92 -23.84
C LEU A 201 -2.96 -7.60 -25.22
N LEU A 202 -1.67 -7.84 -25.37
CA LEU A 202 -0.96 -7.74 -26.65
C LEU A 202 -1.36 -8.89 -27.57
N GLN A 203 -1.51 -8.59 -28.86
CA GLN A 203 -1.67 -9.56 -29.92
C GLN A 203 -0.40 -10.42 -30.09
N ALA A 204 -0.47 -11.45 -30.94
CA ALA A 204 0.64 -12.38 -31.13
C ALA A 204 1.87 -11.73 -31.81
N ASP A 205 1.66 -10.71 -32.63
CA ASP A 205 2.67 -9.96 -33.38
C ASP A 205 3.21 -8.73 -32.63
N GLU A 206 2.50 -8.27 -31.59
CA GLU A 206 2.98 -7.20 -30.71
C GLU A 206 4.09 -7.72 -29.76
N PRO A 207 5.28 -7.08 -29.72
CA PRO A 207 6.38 -7.54 -28.87
C PRO A 207 6.09 -7.33 -27.38
N VAL A 208 6.40 -8.33 -26.57
CA VAL A 208 6.39 -8.21 -25.11
C VAL A 208 7.70 -7.57 -24.66
N LEU A 209 7.62 -6.50 -23.88
CA LEU A 209 8.77 -5.85 -23.25
C LEU A 209 9.46 -6.78 -22.24
N ASP A 210 10.68 -6.44 -21.86
CA ASP A 210 11.39 -7.15 -20.81
C ASP A 210 10.80 -6.82 -19.42
N HIS A 211 10.42 -7.87 -18.70
CA HIS A 211 9.85 -7.84 -17.35
C HIS A 211 10.72 -8.62 -16.35
N GLY A 212 12.00 -8.87 -16.69
CA GLY A 212 12.96 -9.63 -15.88
C GLY A 212 13.14 -9.11 -14.45
N GLN A 213 12.92 -7.80 -14.21
CA GLN A 213 12.95 -7.20 -12.88
C GLN A 213 11.93 -7.77 -11.89
N PHE A 214 10.87 -8.42 -12.39
CA PHE A 214 9.83 -9.05 -11.57
C PHE A 214 10.10 -10.54 -11.31
N VAL A 215 11.11 -11.12 -11.95
CA VAL A 215 11.44 -12.54 -11.78
C VAL A 215 12.06 -12.74 -10.39
N ARG A 216 11.39 -13.56 -9.59
CA ARG A 216 11.84 -14.01 -8.29
C ARG A 216 12.77 -15.22 -8.48
N PRO A 217 14.01 -15.18 -7.95
CA PRO A 217 14.89 -16.33 -8.00
C PRO A 217 14.32 -17.49 -7.17
N GLY A 218 14.54 -18.73 -7.64
CA GLY A 218 14.21 -19.93 -6.88
C GLY A 218 14.99 -20.03 -5.56
N PRO A 219 14.56 -20.89 -4.62
CA PRO A 219 15.17 -21.03 -3.30
C PRO A 219 16.70 -21.25 -3.33
N ASP A 220 17.18 -22.00 -4.32
CA ASP A 220 18.58 -22.38 -4.48
C ASP A 220 19.49 -21.25 -5.00
N ASN A 221 18.91 -20.12 -5.44
CA ASN A 221 19.63 -18.99 -6.04
C ASN A 221 19.66 -17.74 -5.14
N MET A 222 19.27 -17.88 -3.87
CA MET A 222 19.35 -16.78 -2.90
C MET A 222 20.78 -16.68 -2.36
N PRO A 223 21.40 -15.48 -2.38
CA PRO A 223 22.71 -15.29 -1.75
C PRO A 223 22.62 -15.58 -0.24
N PRO A 224 23.72 -16.03 0.39
CA PRO A 224 23.74 -16.29 1.82
C PRO A 224 23.39 -15.01 2.60
N PRO A 225 22.76 -15.14 3.78
CA PRO A 225 22.46 -13.99 4.62
C PRO A 225 23.75 -13.24 4.99
N PRO A 226 23.67 -11.94 5.31
CA PRO A 226 24.83 -11.13 5.63
C PRO A 226 25.68 -11.69 6.77
N ALA A 227 26.96 -11.33 6.78
CA ALA A 227 27.92 -11.70 7.82
C ALA A 227 27.74 -10.94 9.16
N GLU A 228 26.82 -9.97 9.24
CA GLU A 228 26.53 -9.23 10.48
C GLU A 228 25.50 -9.96 11.35
N PRO A 229 25.52 -9.77 12.69
CA PRO A 229 24.48 -10.32 13.56
C PRO A 229 23.10 -9.85 13.08
N GLU A 230 22.15 -10.77 12.96
CA GLU A 230 20.78 -10.40 12.60
C GLU A 230 20.25 -9.38 13.62
N SER A 231 19.96 -8.18 13.12
CA SER A 231 19.29 -7.12 13.87
C SER A 231 17.79 -7.18 13.56
N PRO A 232 16.91 -7.12 14.58
CA PRO A 232 15.48 -7.28 14.36
C PRO A 232 14.93 -6.15 13.51
N PHE A 233 14.07 -6.50 12.54
CA PHE A 233 13.31 -5.53 11.77
C PHE A 233 12.09 -5.07 12.58
N SER A 234 11.79 -3.78 12.52
CA SER A 234 10.63 -3.19 13.18
C SER A 234 10.02 -2.07 12.35
N TRP A 235 8.73 -1.82 12.55
CA TRP A 235 8.02 -0.72 11.93
C TRP A 235 8.16 0.57 12.76
N ARG A 236 8.50 1.69 12.11
CA ARG A 236 8.63 3.01 12.75
C ARG A 236 8.05 4.13 11.89
N TYR A 237 7.36 5.06 12.54
CA TYR A 237 6.80 6.23 11.89
C TYR A 237 7.72 7.44 11.98
N PHE A 238 7.81 8.18 10.88
CA PHE A 238 8.48 9.48 10.81
C PHE A 238 7.58 10.49 10.10
N ARG A 239 7.41 11.67 10.68
CA ARG A 239 6.60 12.75 10.12
C ARG A 239 7.45 13.72 9.32
N PHE A 240 6.93 14.09 8.16
CA PHE A 240 7.43 15.15 7.31
C PHE A 240 6.36 16.23 7.20
N SER A 241 6.62 17.40 7.79
CA SER A 241 5.68 18.52 7.77
C SER A 241 5.59 19.17 6.40
N PRO A 242 4.53 19.93 6.08
CA PRO A 242 4.41 20.65 4.82
C PRO A 242 5.62 21.52 4.48
N ALA A 243 6.18 22.22 5.47
CA ALA A 243 7.37 23.05 5.30
C ALA A 243 8.60 22.23 4.91
N LYS A 244 8.83 21.10 5.60
CA LYS A 244 9.92 20.17 5.32
C LYS A 244 9.76 19.52 3.95
N LEU A 245 8.54 19.11 3.58
CA LEU A 245 8.21 18.58 2.25
C LEU A 245 8.45 19.60 1.13
N ALA A 246 8.08 20.86 1.35
CA ALA A 246 8.32 21.95 0.41
C ALA A 246 9.83 22.20 0.22
N ALA A 247 10.59 22.20 1.30
CA ALA A 247 12.05 22.33 1.27
C ALA A 247 12.71 21.15 0.53
N LEU A 248 12.31 19.90 0.80
CA LEU A 248 12.78 18.73 0.06
C LEU A 248 12.47 18.84 -1.43
N LYS A 249 11.25 19.26 -1.78
CA LYS A 249 10.88 19.46 -3.19
C LYS A 249 11.71 20.55 -3.85
N ALA A 250 12.01 21.64 -3.16
CA ALA A 250 12.88 22.70 -3.67
C ALA A 250 14.30 22.17 -3.93
N MET A 251 14.87 21.41 -2.99
CA MET A 251 16.19 20.77 -3.15
C MET A 251 16.22 19.72 -4.29
N ALA A 252 15.10 19.06 -4.53
CA ALA A 252 14.95 18.07 -5.60
C ALA A 252 14.60 18.68 -6.97
N THR A 253 14.29 19.97 -7.03
CA THR A 253 13.93 20.63 -8.30
C THR A 253 15.21 21.13 -8.97
N PRO A 254 15.52 20.71 -10.22
CA PRO A 254 16.70 21.19 -10.93
C PRO A 254 16.66 22.72 -11.10
N PRO A 255 17.82 23.41 -11.09
CA PRO A 255 17.88 24.81 -11.45
C PRO A 255 17.36 25.01 -12.88
N THR A 256 16.47 25.98 -13.09
CA THR A 256 16.04 26.39 -14.43
C THR A 256 17.19 27.15 -15.10
N THR A 257 18.15 26.46 -15.69
CA THR A 257 19.12 27.09 -16.59
C THR A 257 18.53 27.14 -18.00
N GLU A 258 18.30 28.35 -18.51
CA GLU A 258 17.73 28.65 -19.85
C GLU A 258 18.63 28.23 -21.03
N THR A 259 19.72 27.50 -20.80
CA THR A 259 20.78 27.23 -21.78
C THR A 259 21.07 25.75 -21.96
N GLU A 260 20.07 24.93 -22.25
CA GLU A 260 20.32 23.62 -22.85
C GLU A 260 19.65 23.52 -24.23
N THR A 261 20.36 24.04 -25.24
CA THR A 261 20.17 23.71 -26.66
C THR A 261 20.75 22.32 -26.96
N GLY A 262 20.24 21.31 -26.24
CA GLY A 262 20.55 19.89 -26.39
C GLY A 262 19.47 19.10 -25.67
N ALA A 263 19.12 17.92 -26.17
CA ALA A 263 18.09 17.08 -25.56
C ALA A 263 18.45 16.74 -24.11
N SER A 264 18.01 17.54 -23.14
CA SER A 264 18.26 17.25 -21.74
C SER A 264 17.49 15.99 -21.36
N SER A 265 18.20 15.06 -20.73
CA SER A 265 17.64 13.84 -20.17
C SER A 265 16.96 14.09 -18.82
N ALA A 266 16.75 15.34 -18.41
CA ALA A 266 16.10 15.67 -17.15
C ALA A 266 14.57 15.71 -17.32
N PRO A 267 13.78 15.11 -16.41
CA PRO A 267 12.33 15.21 -16.50
C PRO A 267 11.87 16.66 -16.30
N PRO A 268 10.75 17.07 -16.93
CA PRO A 268 10.29 18.47 -16.92
C PRO A 268 9.83 18.95 -15.53
N TYR A 269 9.55 18.04 -14.60
CA TYR A 269 9.23 18.37 -13.22
C TYR A 269 9.51 17.17 -12.30
N VAL A 270 9.64 17.43 -10.99
CA VAL A 270 9.54 16.43 -9.93
C VAL A 270 8.39 16.78 -8.98
N SER A 271 7.76 15.75 -8.43
CA SER A 271 6.70 15.89 -7.43
C SER A 271 7.27 15.87 -6.01
N THR A 272 6.47 16.32 -5.03
CA THR A 272 6.80 16.16 -3.60
C THR A 272 7.06 14.70 -3.24
N ASN A 273 6.31 13.77 -3.86
CA ASN A 273 6.48 12.34 -3.61
C ASN A 273 7.82 11.83 -4.17
N ASP A 274 8.28 12.32 -5.32
CA ASP A 274 9.61 11.98 -5.85
C ASP A 274 10.72 12.52 -4.94
N ALA A 275 10.59 13.76 -4.47
CA ALA A 275 11.55 14.38 -3.57
C ALA A 275 11.66 13.63 -2.23
N LEU A 276 10.52 13.29 -1.63
CA LEU A 276 10.49 12.52 -0.38
C LEU A 276 11.04 11.10 -0.57
N THR A 277 10.68 10.45 -1.68
CA THR A 277 11.20 9.11 -2.03
C THR A 277 12.71 9.14 -2.21
N ALA A 278 13.22 10.11 -2.98
CA ALA A 278 14.65 10.33 -3.18
C ALA A 278 15.37 10.56 -1.86
N PHE A 279 14.81 11.39 -0.98
CA PHE A 279 15.39 11.72 0.32
C PHE A 279 15.50 10.47 1.20
N CYS A 280 14.39 9.73 1.38
CA CYS A 280 14.41 8.51 2.17
C CYS A 280 15.38 7.48 1.60
N TRP A 281 15.36 7.26 0.29
CA TRP A 281 16.27 6.31 -0.34
C TRP A 281 17.73 6.71 -0.12
N GLN A 282 18.06 7.99 -0.34
CA GLN A 282 19.40 8.50 -0.17
C GLN A 282 19.92 8.33 1.25
N ARG A 283 19.14 8.75 2.26
CA ARG A 283 19.56 8.73 3.65
C ARG A 283 19.69 7.30 4.19
N VAL A 284 18.78 6.40 3.82
CA VAL A 284 18.87 4.99 4.19
C VAL A 284 20.14 4.34 3.61
N ILE A 285 20.44 4.60 2.33
CA ILE A 285 21.65 4.03 1.72
C ILE A 285 22.93 4.70 2.25
N ALA A 286 22.91 5.99 2.57
CA ALA A 286 24.05 6.64 3.23
C ALA A 286 24.35 6.00 4.60
N ALA A 287 23.32 5.74 5.41
CA ALA A 287 23.46 5.03 6.69
C ALA A 287 24.01 3.60 6.49
N ARG A 288 23.48 2.85 5.52
CA ARG A 288 23.97 1.50 5.18
C ARG A 288 25.40 1.52 4.66
N LEU A 289 25.78 2.50 3.84
CA LEU A 289 27.14 2.67 3.32
C LEU A 289 28.13 2.95 4.45
N ALA A 290 27.79 3.86 5.37
CA ALA A 290 28.64 4.19 6.52
C ALA A 290 28.90 2.96 7.41
N ARG A 291 27.85 2.15 7.63
CA ARG A 291 27.93 0.92 8.43
C ARG A 291 28.69 -0.21 7.73
N ARG A 292 28.37 -0.48 6.46
CA ARG A 292 28.87 -1.66 5.73
C ARG A 292 30.21 -1.42 5.03
N GLN A 293 30.56 -0.16 4.75
CA GLN A 293 31.77 0.21 4.02
C GLN A 293 31.89 -0.47 2.64
N THR A 294 30.76 -0.66 1.95
CA THR A 294 30.66 -1.28 0.61
C THR A 294 30.27 -0.25 -0.46
N PRO A 295 31.15 0.70 -0.84
CA PRO A 295 30.84 1.74 -1.80
C PRO A 295 30.48 1.22 -3.21
N GLU A 296 30.94 0.02 -3.56
CA GLU A 296 30.69 -0.68 -4.82
C GLU A 296 29.34 -1.41 -4.87
N ALA A 297 28.60 -1.48 -3.75
CA ALA A 297 27.28 -2.09 -3.73
C ALA A 297 26.27 -1.29 -4.59
N VAL A 298 25.25 -1.97 -5.10
CA VAL A 298 24.16 -1.37 -5.87
C VAL A 298 22.88 -1.43 -5.04
N ALA A 299 22.19 -0.30 -4.94
CA ALA A 299 20.88 -0.22 -4.31
C ALA A 299 19.80 -0.26 -5.39
N LYS A 300 18.72 -0.99 -5.12
CA LYS A 300 17.50 -1.00 -5.95
C LYS A 300 16.32 -0.42 -5.19
N PHE A 301 15.58 0.48 -5.82
CA PHE A 301 14.32 1.01 -5.28
C PHE A 301 13.14 0.53 -6.13
N CYS A 302 12.20 -0.17 -5.50
CA CYS A 302 11.00 -0.71 -6.13
C CYS A 302 9.78 0.12 -5.70
N ARG A 303 9.32 1.03 -6.56
CA ARG A 303 8.21 1.95 -6.26
C ARG A 303 6.91 1.46 -6.91
N ALA A 304 5.87 1.26 -6.11
CA ALA A 304 4.54 0.96 -6.61
C ALA A 304 3.93 2.13 -7.39
N VAL A 305 3.25 1.80 -8.49
CA VAL A 305 2.68 2.75 -9.44
C VAL A 305 1.24 2.36 -9.73
N ASP A 306 0.30 3.28 -9.45
CA ASP A 306 -1.08 3.16 -9.89
C ASP A 306 -1.16 3.33 -11.41
N ALA A 307 -1.59 2.27 -12.09
CA ALA A 307 -1.68 2.20 -13.55
C ALA A 307 -3.05 2.63 -14.09
N ARG A 308 -4.03 3.00 -13.23
CA ARG A 308 -5.37 3.42 -13.66
C ARG A 308 -5.35 4.50 -14.72
N ARG A 309 -4.61 5.58 -14.47
CA ARG A 309 -4.51 6.73 -15.39
C ARG A 309 -3.95 6.33 -16.76
N SER A 310 -2.93 5.47 -16.77
CA SER A 310 -2.28 4.99 -18.00
C SER A 310 -3.18 4.10 -18.85
N MET A 311 -4.17 3.48 -18.21
CA MET A 311 -5.15 2.62 -18.87
C MET A 311 -6.49 3.29 -19.12
N GLY A 312 -6.67 4.57 -18.73
CA GLY A 312 -7.96 5.26 -18.83
C GLY A 312 -9.01 4.69 -17.88
N VAL A 313 -8.59 3.98 -16.83
CA VAL A 313 -9.46 3.41 -15.80
C VAL A 313 -9.81 4.52 -14.80
N PRO A 314 -11.09 4.66 -14.42
CA PRO A 314 -11.53 5.74 -13.55
C PRO A 314 -11.07 5.53 -12.10
N ALA A 315 -10.99 6.62 -11.34
CA ALA A 315 -10.50 6.60 -9.96
C ALA A 315 -11.38 5.76 -9.01
N GLY A 316 -12.69 5.62 -9.29
CA GLY A 316 -13.58 4.78 -8.50
C GLY A 316 -13.45 3.27 -8.77
N TYR A 317 -12.53 2.84 -9.64
CA TYR A 317 -12.20 1.42 -9.81
C TYR A 317 -11.53 0.86 -8.55
N MET A 318 -12.13 -0.19 -8.00
CA MET A 318 -11.76 -0.75 -6.69
C MET A 318 -10.75 -1.90 -6.76
N GLY A 319 -10.40 -2.38 -7.95
CA GLY A 319 -9.50 -3.53 -8.11
C GLY A 319 -8.02 -3.19 -7.99
N ASP A 320 -7.17 -4.22 -7.95
CA ASP A 320 -5.73 -4.03 -8.02
C ASP A 320 -5.30 -3.70 -9.46
N LEU A 321 -4.68 -2.53 -9.64
CA LEU A 321 -4.09 -2.13 -10.92
C LEU A 321 -2.75 -1.45 -10.69
N VAL A 322 -1.80 -2.25 -10.22
CA VAL A 322 -0.46 -1.79 -9.81
C VAL A 322 0.63 -2.41 -10.67
N THR A 323 1.62 -1.58 -11.03
CA THR A 323 2.92 -2.04 -11.52
C THR A 323 4.04 -1.41 -10.69
N ILE A 324 5.30 -1.75 -10.97
CA ILE A 324 6.47 -1.25 -10.23
C ILE A 324 7.42 -0.51 -11.15
N ALA A 325 7.82 0.69 -10.74
CA ALA A 325 8.99 1.37 -11.28
C ALA A 325 10.23 0.94 -10.48
N THR A 326 11.25 0.44 -11.19
CA THR A 326 12.51 0.01 -10.56
C THR A 326 13.61 0.98 -10.93
N THR A 327 14.29 1.52 -9.93
CA THR A 327 15.45 2.41 -10.11
C THR A 327 16.67 1.81 -9.41
N THR A 328 17.83 1.83 -10.06
CA THR A 328 19.09 1.33 -9.52
C THR A 328 20.19 2.39 -9.58
N LEU A 329 20.93 2.52 -8.48
CA LEU A 329 22.07 3.42 -8.32
C LEU A 329 23.14 2.77 -7.43
N GLY A 330 24.41 3.13 -7.62
CA GLY A 330 25.49 2.68 -6.74
C GLY A 330 25.38 3.30 -5.35
N PHE A 331 25.88 2.63 -4.30
CA PHE A 331 25.85 3.16 -2.93
C PHE A 331 26.58 4.50 -2.82
N ARG A 332 27.80 4.59 -3.39
CA ARG A 332 28.58 5.84 -3.41
C ARG A 332 27.86 6.94 -4.19
N GLU A 333 27.43 6.63 -5.40
CA GLU A 333 26.70 7.55 -6.28
C GLU A 333 25.47 8.11 -5.56
N LEU A 334 24.66 7.25 -4.96
CA LEU A 334 23.45 7.67 -4.27
C LEU A 334 23.76 8.55 -3.06
N ALA A 335 24.74 8.18 -2.23
CA ALA A 335 25.10 8.95 -1.04
C ALA A 335 25.66 10.35 -1.36
N GLU A 336 26.35 10.51 -2.48
CA GLU A 336 27.03 11.75 -2.88
C GLU A 336 26.20 12.62 -3.84
N ALA A 337 25.23 12.05 -4.56
CA ALA A 337 24.46 12.78 -5.58
C ALA A 337 23.57 13.89 -5.00
N PRO A 338 23.36 14.99 -5.75
CA PRO A 338 22.31 15.95 -5.45
C PRO A 338 20.93 15.28 -5.41
N LEU A 339 20.05 15.74 -4.50
CA LEU A 339 18.70 15.20 -4.38
C LEU A 339 17.89 15.32 -5.69
N ALA A 340 18.16 16.38 -6.47
CA ALA A 340 17.53 16.61 -7.77
C ALA A 340 17.83 15.50 -8.79
N ASP A 341 19.04 14.95 -8.79
CA ASP A 341 19.45 13.91 -9.73
C ASP A 341 18.74 12.58 -9.41
N ILE A 342 18.66 12.25 -8.13
CA ILE A 342 17.97 11.05 -7.63
C ILE A 342 16.47 11.16 -7.92
N ALA A 343 15.84 12.28 -7.57
CA ALA A 343 14.42 12.52 -7.83
C ALA A 343 14.12 12.53 -9.34
N GLY A 344 15.01 13.12 -10.14
CA GLY A 344 14.93 13.11 -11.60
C GLY A 344 14.98 11.69 -12.17
N ARG A 345 15.89 10.84 -11.66
CA ARG A 345 15.97 9.42 -12.05
C ARG A 345 14.71 8.66 -11.69
N LEU A 346 14.22 8.78 -10.46
CA LEU A 346 12.98 8.14 -10.00
C LEU A 346 11.78 8.55 -10.86
N ARG A 347 11.69 9.83 -11.23
CA ARG A 347 10.62 10.34 -12.10
C ARG A 347 10.71 9.75 -13.51
N ARG A 348 11.91 9.68 -14.10
CA ARG A 348 12.09 9.06 -15.42
C ARG A 348 11.66 7.60 -15.43
N ASP A 349 12.16 6.81 -14.48
CA ASP A 349 11.87 5.38 -14.42
C ASP A 349 10.38 5.14 -14.16
N LEU A 350 9.72 5.98 -13.35
CA LEU A 350 8.27 5.96 -13.18
C LEU A 350 7.53 6.25 -14.50
N THR A 351 7.92 7.29 -15.23
CA THR A 351 7.26 7.65 -16.50
C THR A 351 7.47 6.57 -17.57
N ALA A 352 8.62 5.90 -17.57
CA ALA A 352 8.93 4.82 -18.50
C ALA A 352 8.01 3.60 -18.34
N VAL A 353 7.51 3.34 -17.13
CA VAL A 353 6.62 2.20 -16.86
C VAL A 353 5.14 2.60 -16.73
N ASN A 354 4.85 3.87 -16.39
CA ASN A 354 3.48 4.34 -16.22
C ASN A 354 2.90 4.88 -17.54
N ASN A 355 2.77 3.99 -18.51
CA ASN A 355 2.12 4.25 -19.79
C ASN A 355 1.38 3.01 -20.28
N ARG A 356 0.50 3.20 -21.26
CA ARG A 356 -0.39 2.15 -21.77
C ARG A 356 0.37 0.93 -22.28
N ASP A 357 1.42 1.13 -23.07
CA ASP A 357 2.13 0.04 -23.74
C ASP A 357 2.85 -0.85 -22.73
N TYR A 358 3.49 -0.25 -21.73
CA TYR A 358 4.15 -1.00 -20.65
C TYR A 358 3.14 -1.80 -19.84
N VAL A 359 2.02 -1.20 -19.43
CA VAL A 359 1.00 -1.89 -18.61
C VAL A 359 0.34 -3.05 -19.38
N ARG A 360 0.01 -2.86 -20.67
CA ARG A 360 -0.48 -3.95 -21.54
C ARG A 360 0.56 -5.06 -21.67
N SER A 361 1.83 -4.70 -21.85
CA SER A 361 2.92 -5.66 -21.95
C SER A 361 3.10 -6.46 -20.66
N PHE A 362 3.07 -5.79 -19.50
CA PHE A 362 3.21 -6.42 -18.18
C PHE A 362 2.07 -7.41 -17.92
N ALA A 363 0.81 -7.00 -18.12
CA ALA A 363 -0.32 -7.90 -18.00
C ALA A 363 -0.22 -9.09 -18.97
N THR A 364 0.20 -8.86 -20.21
CA THR A 364 0.38 -9.94 -21.18
C THR A 364 1.47 -10.92 -20.76
N TRP A 365 2.58 -10.42 -20.23
CA TRP A 365 3.65 -11.26 -19.70
C TRP A 365 3.15 -12.13 -18.53
N ILE A 366 2.44 -11.55 -17.57
CA ILE A 366 1.81 -12.31 -16.46
C ILE A 366 0.86 -13.38 -16.99
N GLN A 367 -0.01 -13.03 -17.95
CA GLN A 367 -0.96 -13.98 -18.52
C GLN A 367 -0.26 -15.15 -19.21
N ARG A 368 0.81 -14.87 -19.97
CA ARG A 368 1.59 -15.87 -20.71
C ARG A 368 2.51 -16.69 -19.81
N THR A 369 2.86 -16.22 -18.61
CA THR A 369 3.63 -16.99 -17.62
C THR A 369 2.74 -18.06 -16.97
N ALA A 370 3.10 -19.32 -17.20
CA ALA A 370 2.39 -20.49 -16.67
C ALA A 370 2.50 -20.56 -15.13
N ASP A 371 3.72 -20.48 -14.60
CA ASP A 371 3.98 -20.48 -13.17
C ASP A 371 4.22 -19.05 -12.65
N LYS A 372 3.15 -18.43 -12.18
CA LYS A 372 3.19 -17.06 -11.63
C LYS A 372 3.85 -16.98 -10.25
N THR A 373 4.19 -18.12 -9.59
CA THR A 373 4.91 -18.09 -8.31
C THR A 373 6.35 -17.56 -8.46
N THR A 374 6.85 -17.59 -9.70
CA THR A 374 8.14 -17.01 -10.11
C THR A 374 8.11 -15.48 -10.24
N ILE A 375 6.96 -14.83 -10.04
CA ILE A 375 6.79 -13.38 -10.20
C ILE A 375 6.58 -12.74 -8.83
N ALA A 376 7.30 -11.66 -8.56
CA ALA A 376 7.08 -10.77 -7.42
C ALA A 376 7.38 -9.32 -7.80
N TYR A 377 6.69 -8.36 -7.19
CA TYR A 377 6.95 -6.93 -7.44
C TYR A 377 8.40 -6.50 -7.23
N GLY A 378 9.09 -7.07 -6.24
CA GLY A 378 10.51 -6.83 -6.00
C GLY A 378 11.47 -7.74 -6.80
N GLY A 379 10.97 -8.76 -7.51
CA GLY A 379 11.78 -9.80 -8.15
C GLY A 379 12.90 -10.34 -7.25
N ARG A 380 14.14 -10.30 -7.73
CA ARG A 380 15.34 -10.50 -6.89
C ARG A 380 15.55 -9.31 -5.96
N PHE A 381 15.18 -9.45 -4.69
CA PHE A 381 15.23 -8.37 -3.71
C PHE A 381 16.18 -8.71 -2.54
N ASN A 382 17.11 -7.82 -2.24
CA ASN A 382 18.00 -7.92 -1.08
C ASN A 382 17.63 -6.84 -0.04
N PRO A 383 17.03 -7.19 1.11
CA PRO A 383 16.60 -6.20 2.10
C PRO A 383 17.74 -5.39 2.73
N ASP A 384 19.00 -5.78 2.53
CA ASP A 384 20.16 -5.02 3.02
C ASP A 384 20.61 -3.90 2.08
N THR A 385 20.20 -3.93 0.82
CA THR A 385 20.59 -2.95 -0.22
C THR A 385 19.39 -2.30 -0.88
N ASP A 386 18.28 -3.02 -0.98
CA ASP A 386 17.12 -2.65 -1.76
C ASP A 386 16.01 -2.12 -0.86
N ILE A 387 15.11 -1.31 -1.41
CA ILE A 387 13.97 -0.74 -0.70
C ILE A 387 12.70 -0.92 -1.56
N GLY A 388 11.67 -1.52 -0.96
CA GLY A 388 10.31 -1.48 -1.49
C GLY A 388 9.58 -0.21 -1.04
N SER A 389 8.67 0.30 -1.85
CA SER A 389 7.83 1.40 -1.42
C SER A 389 6.47 1.43 -2.09
N SER A 390 5.45 1.75 -1.29
CA SER A 390 4.12 2.08 -1.77
C SER A 390 3.63 3.39 -1.16
N SER A 391 3.27 4.34 -2.02
CA SER A 391 2.80 5.66 -1.58
C SER A 391 1.27 5.70 -1.55
N TRP A 392 0.72 6.03 -0.39
CA TRP A 392 -0.71 6.26 -0.15
C TRP A 392 -1.02 7.74 0.06
N ALA A 393 -0.03 8.63 -0.14
CA ALA A 393 -0.16 10.08 0.09
C ALA A 393 -1.22 10.77 -0.81
N HIS A 394 -1.75 10.09 -1.84
CA HIS A 394 -2.85 10.58 -2.67
C HIS A 394 -4.23 10.34 -2.05
N VAL A 395 -4.34 9.38 -1.12
CA VAL A 395 -5.59 9.03 -0.43
C VAL A 395 -6.07 10.21 0.42
N LYS A 396 -7.38 10.50 0.36
CA LYS A 396 -7.98 11.74 0.89
C LYS A 396 -8.84 11.55 2.13
N LEU A 397 -8.80 10.38 2.76
CA LEU A 397 -9.69 10.01 3.86
C LEU A 397 -9.63 10.95 5.08
N ALA A 398 -8.51 11.65 5.31
CA ALA A 398 -8.38 12.61 6.41
C ALA A 398 -9.41 13.76 6.34
N LYS A 399 -9.93 14.06 5.15
CA LYS A 399 -10.90 15.15 4.93
C LYS A 399 -12.34 14.65 4.80
N VAL A 400 -12.55 13.34 4.85
CA VAL A 400 -13.86 12.70 4.66
C VAL A 400 -14.59 12.60 6.00
N ALA A 401 -15.86 13.01 6.03
CA ALA A 401 -16.71 12.88 7.21
C ALA A 401 -17.54 11.57 7.18
N PHE A 402 -17.40 10.75 8.20
CA PHE A 402 -18.02 9.44 8.39
C PHE A 402 -19.31 9.52 9.22
N GLY A 403 -20.18 10.47 8.85
CA GLY A 403 -21.47 10.68 9.53
C GLY A 403 -21.29 10.92 11.04
N PRO A 404 -21.95 10.16 11.92
CA PRO A 404 -21.84 10.31 13.38
C PRO A 404 -20.41 10.19 13.95
N LEU A 405 -19.50 9.51 13.24
CA LEU A 405 -18.10 9.36 13.69
C LEU A 405 -17.24 10.60 13.42
N GLY A 406 -17.72 11.55 12.60
CA GLY A 406 -16.94 12.73 12.22
C GLY A 406 -15.78 12.39 11.27
N ARG A 407 -14.67 13.11 11.38
CA ARG A 407 -13.46 12.88 10.56
C ARG A 407 -12.43 12.05 11.32
N PRO A 408 -11.62 11.23 10.64
CA PRO A 408 -10.57 10.49 11.31
C PRO A 408 -9.42 11.44 11.70
N SER A 409 -8.93 11.31 12.93
CA SER A 409 -7.82 12.11 13.44
C SER A 409 -6.46 11.44 13.24
N LEU A 410 -6.45 10.11 13.08
CA LEU A 410 -5.28 9.35 12.67
C LEU A 410 -5.64 8.40 11.53
N ILE A 411 -4.68 8.22 10.63
CA ILE A 411 -4.72 7.21 9.57
C ILE A 411 -3.39 6.45 9.64
N ARG A 412 -3.47 5.17 9.94
CA ARG A 412 -2.31 4.33 10.26
C ARG A 412 -2.43 2.97 9.59
N ARG A 413 -1.30 2.33 9.36
CA ARG A 413 -1.24 0.88 9.15
C ARG A 413 -0.92 0.29 10.54
N PRO A 414 -1.72 -0.66 11.05
CA PRO A 414 -1.36 -1.36 12.28
C PRO A 414 0.02 -2.04 12.17
N ASP A 415 0.62 -2.34 13.32
CA ASP A 415 1.88 -3.06 13.40
C ASP A 415 1.66 -4.55 13.16
N PHE A 416 2.36 -5.08 12.17
CA PHE A 416 2.26 -6.46 11.72
C PHE A 416 3.66 -7.03 11.55
N VAL A 417 3.75 -8.30 11.16
CA VAL A 417 5.02 -8.94 10.82
C VAL A 417 5.87 -8.03 9.90
N PRO A 418 7.17 -7.84 10.22
CA PRO A 418 8.04 -6.97 9.45
C PRO A 418 8.12 -7.35 7.96
N LEU A 419 7.81 -6.40 7.07
CA LEU A 419 8.17 -6.47 5.66
C LEU A 419 9.56 -5.86 5.49
N ARG A 420 10.60 -6.70 5.41
CA ARG A 420 11.98 -6.22 5.46
C ARG A 420 12.28 -5.21 4.36
N SER A 421 12.77 -4.03 4.75
CA SER A 421 13.23 -2.95 3.88
C SER A 421 12.14 -2.36 2.98
N ASP A 422 11.06 -1.89 3.59
CA ASP A 422 9.93 -1.28 2.90
C ASP A 422 9.52 0.07 3.51
N ILE A 423 8.95 0.95 2.67
CA ILE A 423 8.46 2.28 3.04
C ILE A 423 7.03 2.47 2.54
N TYR A 424 6.09 2.70 3.47
CA TYR A 424 4.78 3.26 3.13
C TYR A 424 4.73 4.76 3.40
N PHE A 425 4.33 5.55 2.40
CA PHE A 425 4.00 6.96 2.63
C PHE A 425 2.51 7.08 2.91
N MET A 426 2.12 7.36 4.15
CA MET A 426 0.72 7.36 4.58
C MET A 426 -0.09 8.47 3.88
N PRO A 427 -1.44 8.35 3.89
CA PRO A 427 -2.33 9.44 3.48
C PRO A 427 -1.98 10.73 4.22
N GLN A 428 -2.10 11.86 3.53
CA GLN A 428 -1.78 13.16 4.12
C GLN A 428 -2.70 13.44 5.32
N THR A 429 -2.13 13.99 6.39
CA THR A 429 -2.91 14.53 7.50
C THR A 429 -3.78 15.70 7.03
N GLU A 430 -4.74 16.14 7.85
CA GLU A 430 -5.53 17.34 7.53
C GLU A 430 -4.64 18.59 7.33
N ASN A 431 -3.51 18.65 8.04
CA ASN A 431 -2.51 19.72 7.94
C ASN A 431 -1.57 19.57 6.73
N GLY A 432 -1.65 18.46 5.99
CA GLY A 432 -0.79 18.18 4.84
C GLY A 432 0.57 17.56 5.19
N ASP A 433 0.76 17.08 6.43
CA ASP A 433 1.93 16.26 6.76
C ASP A 433 1.85 14.92 6.03
N ILE A 434 3.01 14.34 5.72
CA ILE A 434 3.12 12.94 5.29
C ILE A 434 3.89 12.19 6.37
N ASP A 435 3.24 11.19 6.96
CA ASP A 435 3.89 10.23 7.85
C ASP A 435 4.44 9.07 6.98
N ALA A 436 5.72 8.74 7.11
CA ALA A 436 6.33 7.58 6.47
C ALA A 436 6.45 6.45 7.50
N LEU A 437 5.97 5.26 7.13
CA LEU A 437 6.13 4.03 7.90
C LEU A 437 7.28 3.22 7.29
N LEU A 438 8.35 3.05 8.04
CA LEU A 438 9.58 2.40 7.61
C LEU A 438 9.71 1.05 8.31
N CYS A 439 10.07 -0.01 7.60
CA CYS A 439 10.45 -1.30 8.18
C CYS A 439 11.94 -1.59 7.93
N PHE A 440 12.77 -1.25 8.90
CA PHE A 440 14.21 -1.48 8.83
C PHE A 440 14.71 -2.21 10.08
N ASN A 441 15.93 -2.74 9.99
CA ASN A 441 16.61 -3.30 11.14
C ASN A 441 17.07 -2.19 12.10
N GLN A 442 17.38 -2.54 13.35
CA GLN A 442 17.81 -1.56 14.36
C GLN A 442 19.04 -0.77 13.91
N ALA A 443 20.01 -1.42 13.27
CA ALA A 443 21.24 -0.75 12.85
C ALA A 443 21.01 0.33 11.77
N ASP A 444 20.07 0.11 10.85
CA ASP A 444 19.64 1.12 9.87
C ASP A 444 18.94 2.29 10.56
N PHE A 445 18.08 2.03 11.56
CA PHE A 445 17.46 3.10 12.33
C PHE A 445 18.47 3.90 13.15
N ASP A 446 19.42 3.25 13.81
CA ASP A 446 20.47 3.93 14.58
C ASP A 446 21.29 4.84 13.67
N GLY A 447 21.63 4.36 12.46
CA GLY A 447 22.31 5.15 11.44
C GLY A 447 21.49 6.36 10.96
N LEU A 448 20.19 6.19 10.71
CA LEU A 448 19.31 7.30 10.35
C LEU A 448 19.17 8.33 11.49
N MET A 449 19.07 7.88 12.74
CA MET A 449 18.96 8.78 13.89
C MET A 449 20.27 9.53 14.19
N ALA A 450 21.41 9.03 13.71
CA ALA A 450 22.70 9.71 13.74
C ALA A 450 22.94 10.63 12.53
N ASP A 451 22.13 10.54 11.47
CA ASP A 451 22.23 11.39 10.28
C ASP A 451 21.55 12.75 10.54
N GLU A 452 22.34 13.82 10.56
CA GLU A 452 21.87 15.19 10.80
C GLU A 452 20.85 15.65 9.74
N MET A 453 21.04 15.22 8.49
CA MET A 453 20.14 15.56 7.40
C MET A 453 18.81 14.82 7.53
N TRP A 454 18.82 13.56 7.98
CA TRP A 454 17.61 12.82 8.32
C TRP A 454 16.83 13.52 9.44
N THR A 455 17.48 13.74 10.58
CA THR A 455 16.83 14.32 11.77
C THR A 455 16.34 15.76 11.56
N ALA A 456 16.93 16.51 10.64
CA ALA A 456 16.41 17.83 10.24
C ALA A 456 15.04 17.77 9.53
N PHE A 457 14.73 16.69 8.81
CA PHE A 457 13.52 16.56 7.99
C PHE A 457 12.51 15.51 8.49
N ALA A 458 12.93 14.53 9.28
CA ALA A 458 12.10 13.41 9.70
C ALA A 458 11.88 13.45 11.22
N ASP A 459 10.67 13.82 11.65
CA ASP A 459 10.32 13.81 13.08
C ASP A 459 9.85 12.41 13.49
N TYR A 460 10.59 11.74 14.36
CA TYR A 460 10.22 10.42 14.84
C TYR A 460 8.88 10.42 15.60
N ILE A 461 8.03 9.41 15.36
CA ILE A 461 6.76 9.20 16.05
C ILE A 461 6.82 7.91 16.87
N GLY A 462 7.13 8.06 18.16
CA GLY A 462 6.94 7.07 19.22
C GLY A 462 8.19 6.46 19.80
#